data_AF-A0A3Q7IGJ4-F1
#
_entry.id   AF-A0A3Q7IGJ4-F1
#
_cell.length_a   1.000
_cell.length_b   1.000
_cell.length_c   1.000
_cell.angle_alpha   90.00
_cell.angle_beta   90.00
_cell.angle_gamma   90.00
#
_symmetry.space_group_name_H-M   'P 1'
#
loop_
_entity.id
_entity.type
_entity.pdbx_description
1 polymer ?
#
loop_
_entity_poly.entity_id
_entity_poly.type
_entity_poly.pdbx_seq_one_letter_code
_entity_poly.pdbx_strand_id
1 'polypeptide(L)'
;MDNVITYLGRPWGIFSRTVVMESFIDHLISPRRWIEPRKKSIGHRHPYFLEYKNRGPGAATQKRVTWASHTMNPNIASTFTVRNFINGDKWIPANIPYYSDFS
;
A
#
# COMPACT_ATOMS: atom_id res chain seq x y z
N MET A 1 -4.91 29.48 -3.11
CA MET A 1 -3.92 28.45 -3.52
C MET A 1 -4.72 27.29 -4.03
N ASP A 2 -4.57 26.95 -5.30
CA ASP A 2 -5.27 25.80 -5.88
C ASP A 2 -4.92 24.54 -5.08
N ASN A 3 -5.95 23.95 -4.49
CA ASN A 3 -5.79 22.89 -3.51
C ASN A 3 -5.45 21.59 -4.26
N VAL A 4 -4.16 21.36 -4.55
CA VAL A 4 -3.70 20.15 -5.23
C VAL A 4 -3.90 18.96 -4.30
N ILE A 5 -4.80 18.06 -4.69
CA ILE A 5 -5.11 16.86 -3.90
C ILE A 5 -4.18 15.72 -4.34
N THR A 6 -3.36 15.21 -3.41
CA THR A 6 -2.47 14.07 -3.64
C THR A 6 -3.07 12.78 -3.08
N TYR A 7 -2.82 11.66 -3.76
CA TYR A 7 -3.27 10.31 -3.39
C TYR A 7 -2.09 9.35 -3.44
N LEU A 8 -2.15 8.24 -2.70
CA LEU A 8 -1.16 7.16 -2.74
C LEU A 8 -1.13 6.44 -4.09
N GLY A 9 -2.25 6.44 -4.81
CA GLY A 9 -2.30 5.84 -6.13
C GLY A 9 -3.71 5.76 -6.73
N ARG A 10 -3.76 5.29 -7.97
CA ARG A 10 -4.99 4.97 -8.69
C ARG A 10 -4.88 3.56 -9.29
N PRO A 11 -5.91 2.72 -9.18
CA PRO A 11 -5.89 1.41 -9.81
C PRO A 11 -6.01 1.56 -11.33
N TRP A 12 -4.93 1.29 -12.04
CA TRP A 12 -4.95 1.16 -13.50
C TRP A 12 -5.15 -0.31 -13.88
N GLY A 13 -6.41 -0.66 -14.12
CA GLY A 13 -6.82 -2.04 -14.38
C GLY A 13 -7.38 -2.75 -13.14
N ILE A 14 -8.18 -3.78 -13.38
CA ILE A 14 -8.95 -4.50 -12.34
C ILE A 14 -8.10 -5.43 -11.45
N PHE A 15 -6.83 -5.63 -11.79
CA PHE A 15 -5.87 -6.43 -11.03
C PHE A 15 -4.74 -5.60 -10.43
N SER A 16 -4.87 -4.27 -10.45
CA SER A 16 -3.84 -3.39 -9.88
C SER A 16 -3.62 -3.75 -8.41
N ARG A 17 -2.34 -3.86 -8.02
CA ARG A 17 -1.93 -4.26 -6.67
C ARG A 17 -0.92 -3.27 -6.12
N THR A 18 -1.20 -2.66 -4.97
CA THR A 18 -0.29 -1.73 -4.29
C THR A 18 -0.35 -1.96 -2.78
N VAL A 19 0.81 -2.02 -2.14
CA VAL A 19 0.93 -2.13 -0.68
C VAL A 19 1.83 -1.01 -0.19
N VAL A 20 1.38 -0.25 0.82
CA VAL A 20 2.19 0.78 1.50
C VAL A 20 2.30 0.41 2.96
N MET A 21 3.50 0.04 3.41
CA MET A 21 3.71 -0.47 4.75
C MET A 21 4.91 0.16 5.45
N GLU A 22 4.84 0.26 6.78
CA GLU A 22 5.89 0.78 7.68
C GLU A 22 6.44 2.17 7.28
N SER A 23 5.61 2.95 6.58
CA SER A 23 6.02 4.21 5.96
C SER A 23 5.53 5.41 6.74
N PHE A 24 6.28 6.51 6.71
CA PHE A 24 5.78 7.82 7.14
C PHE A 24 4.94 8.45 6.02
N ILE A 25 3.72 8.89 6.34
CA ILE A 25 2.79 9.54 5.42
C ILE A 25 2.45 10.92 5.99
N ASP A 26 2.81 11.97 5.24
CA ASP A 26 2.55 13.35 5.62
C ASP A 26 1.14 13.83 5.22
N HIS A 27 0.71 14.97 5.76
CA HIS A 27 -0.63 15.57 5.63
C HIS A 27 -1.03 15.93 4.18
N LEU A 28 -0.06 15.97 3.26
CA LEU A 28 -0.30 16.19 1.82
C LEU A 28 -1.21 15.11 1.21
N ILE A 29 -1.17 13.88 1.74
CA ILE A 29 -1.99 12.79 1.22
C ILE A 29 -3.45 12.96 1.67
N SER A 30 -4.35 13.01 0.69
CA SER A 30 -5.79 13.07 0.91
C SER A 30 -6.26 11.99 1.88
N PRO A 31 -7.16 12.29 2.85
CA PRO A 31 -7.70 11.29 3.77
C PRO A 31 -8.40 10.11 3.07
N ARG A 32 -8.89 10.29 1.84
CA ARG A 32 -9.44 9.21 0.99
C ARG A 32 -8.39 8.18 0.58
N ARG A 33 -7.12 8.58 0.56
CA ARG A 33 -5.91 7.83 0.20
C ARG A 33 -5.78 7.41 -1.24
N TRP A 34 -6.82 6.78 -1.79
CA TRP A 34 -6.77 6.17 -3.11
C TRP A 34 -7.82 6.79 -4.02
N ILE A 35 -7.48 6.94 -5.30
CA ILE A 35 -8.44 7.37 -6.31
C ILE A 35 -9.36 6.20 -6.64
N GLU A 36 -10.66 6.47 -6.76
CA GLU A 36 -11.63 5.44 -7.12
C GLU A 36 -11.32 4.79 -8.47
N PRO A 37 -11.60 3.47 -8.62
CA PRO A 37 -11.42 2.80 -9.89
C PRO A 37 -12.30 3.41 -10.99
N ARG A 38 -11.71 3.70 -12.16
CA ARG A 38 -12.47 4.18 -13.33
C ARG A 38 -13.49 3.17 -13.86
N LYS A 39 -13.21 1.87 -13.73
CA LYS A 39 -14.11 0.79 -14.13
C LYS A 39 -14.64 0.12 -12.86
N LYS A 40 -15.96 -0.08 -12.80
CA LYS A 40 -16.56 -0.93 -11.76
C LYS A 40 -15.95 -2.33 -11.89
N SER A 41 -15.48 -2.87 -10.78
CA SER A 41 -15.04 -4.27 -10.67
C SER A 41 -16.17 -5.22 -11.05
N ILE A 42 -15.84 -6.32 -11.73
CA ILE A 42 -16.80 -7.33 -12.21
C ILE A 42 -16.39 -8.68 -11.63
N GLY A 43 -17.31 -9.37 -10.93
CA GLY A 43 -17.05 -10.66 -10.28
C GLY A 43 -15.94 -10.57 -9.23
N HIS A 44 -15.03 -11.56 -9.18
CA HIS A 44 -13.91 -11.60 -8.22
C HIS A 44 -12.70 -10.70 -8.58
N ARG A 45 -12.83 -9.82 -9.59
CA ARG A 45 -11.71 -9.01 -10.08
C ARG A 45 -11.73 -7.63 -9.44
N HIS A 46 -10.98 -7.49 -8.35
CA HIS A 46 -10.84 -6.23 -7.61
C HIS A 46 -9.36 -5.83 -7.47
N PRO A 47 -9.05 -4.52 -7.54
CA PRO A 47 -7.73 -4.04 -7.21
C PRO A 47 -7.40 -4.38 -5.74
N TYR A 48 -6.16 -4.79 -5.49
CA TYR A 48 -5.68 -5.14 -4.15
C TYR A 48 -4.82 -4.02 -3.58
N PHE A 49 -5.38 -3.25 -2.67
CA PHE A 49 -4.71 -2.10 -2.07
C PHE A 49 -4.68 -2.26 -0.56
N LEU A 50 -3.47 -2.26 0.03
CA LEU A 50 -3.27 -2.55 1.45
C LEU A 50 -2.36 -1.50 2.10
N GLU A 51 -2.71 -1.10 3.31
CA GLU A 51 -1.81 -0.34 4.18
C GLU A 51 -1.55 -1.10 5.49
N TYR A 52 -0.30 -1.07 5.98
CA TYR A 52 0.12 -1.74 7.22
C TYR A 52 1.10 -0.87 8.02
N LYS A 53 0.81 -0.60 9.30
CA LYS A 53 1.70 0.11 10.24
C LYS A 53 2.33 1.42 9.70
N ASN A 54 1.59 2.18 8.88
CA ASN A 54 2.04 3.50 8.47
C ASN A 54 1.89 4.50 9.63
N ARG A 55 2.76 5.52 9.65
CA ARG A 55 2.83 6.55 10.69
C ARG A 55 2.78 7.96 10.10
N GLY A 56 2.54 8.97 10.94
CA GLY A 56 2.47 10.38 10.51
C GLY A 56 1.05 10.92 10.35
N PRO A 57 0.88 12.24 10.14
CA PRO A 57 -0.42 12.90 10.13
C PRO A 57 -1.31 12.45 8.97
N GLY A 58 -0.71 12.08 7.84
CA GLY A 58 -1.40 11.52 6.70
C GLY A 58 -1.78 10.05 6.87
N ALA A 59 -1.35 9.35 7.93
CA ALA A 59 -1.58 7.92 8.14
C ALA A 59 -2.92 7.59 8.84
N ALA A 60 -3.71 8.58 9.27
CA ALA A 60 -5.00 8.37 9.92
C ALA A 60 -6.01 7.54 9.07
N THR A 61 -6.60 6.50 9.65
CA THR A 61 -7.42 5.49 8.95
C THR A 61 -8.91 5.86 8.81
N GLN A 62 -9.37 6.94 9.44
CA GLN A 62 -10.80 7.21 9.69
C GLN A 62 -11.62 7.60 8.45
N LYS A 63 -11.00 7.98 7.33
CA LYS A 63 -11.70 8.51 6.13
C LYS A 63 -11.34 7.78 4.82
N ARG A 64 -10.93 6.52 4.91
CA ARG A 64 -10.48 5.74 3.75
C ARG A 64 -11.62 5.34 2.83
N VAL A 65 -11.32 5.17 1.55
CA VAL A 65 -12.22 4.47 0.62
C VAL A 65 -12.47 3.04 1.12
N THR A 66 -13.69 2.54 0.93
CA THR A 66 -14.13 1.24 1.49
C THR A 66 -13.55 0.02 0.78
N TRP A 67 -13.02 0.18 -0.43
CA TRP A 67 -12.47 -0.92 -1.24
C TRP A 67 -10.97 -1.18 -1.00
N ALA A 68 -10.26 -0.25 -0.35
CA ALA A 68 -8.86 -0.44 0.04
C ALA A 68 -8.80 -0.93 1.49
N SER A 69 -7.89 -1.86 1.76
CA SER A 69 -7.79 -2.53 3.06
C SER A 69 -6.74 -1.89 3.96
N HIS A 70 -7.01 -1.90 5.26
CA HIS A 70 -6.03 -1.68 6.31
C HIS A 70 -5.87 -2.97 7.09
N THR A 71 -4.65 -3.37 7.41
CA THR A 71 -4.42 -4.49 8.31
C THR A 71 -3.40 -4.13 9.38
N MET A 72 -3.58 -4.72 10.56
CA MET A 72 -2.55 -4.79 11.61
C MET A 72 -2.05 -6.23 11.77
N ASN A 73 -2.54 -7.17 10.95
CA ASN A 73 -2.13 -8.58 11.00
C ASN A 73 -0.78 -8.76 10.30
N PRO A 74 0.29 -9.09 11.03
CA PRO A 74 1.61 -9.30 10.45
C PRO A 74 1.64 -10.47 9.46
N ASN A 75 0.79 -11.48 9.62
CA ASN A 75 0.76 -12.65 8.72
C ASN A 75 0.28 -12.30 7.31
N ILE A 76 -0.57 -11.27 7.18
CA ILE A 76 -0.98 -10.76 5.86
C ILE A 76 0.14 -9.92 5.28
N ALA A 77 0.67 -8.98 6.06
CA ALA A 77 1.69 -8.04 5.59
C ALA A 77 3.02 -8.73 5.25
N SER A 78 3.37 -9.82 5.94
CA SER A 78 4.64 -10.52 5.74
C SER A 78 4.74 -11.13 4.34
N THR A 79 3.62 -11.44 3.69
CA THR A 79 3.57 -11.92 2.30
C THR A 79 4.13 -10.89 1.29
N PHE A 80 4.22 -9.62 1.68
CA PHE A 80 4.72 -8.52 0.84
C PHE A 80 6.14 -8.06 1.20
N THR A 81 6.81 -8.77 2.12
CA THR A 81 8.23 -8.51 2.46
C THR A 81 9.18 -8.96 1.36
N VAL A 82 10.43 -8.50 1.43
CA VAL A 82 11.47 -8.85 0.46
C VAL A 82 11.69 -10.36 0.36
N ARG A 83 11.72 -11.06 1.50
CA ARG A 83 11.87 -12.52 1.53
C ARG A 83 10.71 -13.24 0.84
N ASN A 84 9.47 -12.86 1.15
CA ASN A 84 8.31 -13.64 0.73
C ASN A 84 7.76 -13.24 -0.65
N PHE A 85 7.87 -11.96 -1.03
CA PHE A 85 7.25 -11.46 -2.27
C PHE A 85 8.16 -11.61 -3.50
N ILE A 86 9.46 -11.37 -3.32
CA ILE A 86 10.45 -11.38 -4.41
C ILE A 86 11.57 -12.38 -4.19
N ASN A 87 11.52 -13.19 -3.13
CA ASN A 87 12.58 -14.14 -2.77
C ASN A 87 13.96 -13.49 -2.68
N GLY A 88 14.04 -12.29 -2.10
CA GLY A 88 15.25 -11.46 -2.11
C GLY A 88 16.50 -12.15 -1.60
N ASP A 89 16.37 -13.00 -0.58
CA ASP A 89 17.47 -13.78 0.00
C ASP A 89 18.17 -14.73 -1.00
N LYS A 90 17.55 -15.00 -2.17
CA LYS A 90 18.14 -15.85 -3.21
C LYS A 90 18.99 -15.09 -4.24
N TRP A 91 18.82 -13.77 -4.37
CA TRP A 91 19.39 -13.04 -5.52
C TRP A 91 19.92 -11.65 -5.18
N ILE A 92 19.50 -11.03 -4.07
CA ILE A 92 20.05 -9.76 -3.65
C ILE A 92 21.51 -10.01 -3.20
N PRO A 93 22.49 -9.32 -3.79
CA PRO A 93 23.89 -9.49 -3.41
C PRO A 93 24.15 -9.13 -1.95
N ALA A 94 25.04 -9.87 -1.28
CA ALA A 94 25.34 -9.68 0.14
C ALA A 94 25.91 -8.30 0.50
N ASN A 95 26.43 -7.55 -0.48
CA ASN A 95 26.95 -6.20 -0.30
C ASN A 95 25.88 -5.10 -0.41
N ILE A 96 24.62 -5.45 -0.69
CA ILE A 96 23.51 -4.49 -0.73
C ILE A 96 22.69 -4.65 0.56
N PRO A 97 22.63 -3.63 1.44
CA PRO A 97 21.86 -3.73 2.67
C PRO A 97 20.36 -3.70 2.38
N TYR A 98 19.61 -4.63 2.98
CA TYR A 98 18.15 -4.66 2.95
C TYR A 98 17.58 -5.37 4.18
N TYR A 99 16.30 -5.12 4.48
CA TYR A 99 15.54 -5.89 5.47
C TYR A 99 14.81 -7.03 4.75
N SER A 100 15.06 -8.28 5.16
CA SER A 100 14.36 -9.44 4.58
C SER A 100 12.87 -9.44 4.92
N ASP A 101 12.50 -9.01 6.12
CA ASP A 101 11.13 -8.97 6.63
C ASP A 101 10.70 -7.53 7.03
N PHE A 102 9.97 -7.38 8.14
CA PHE A 102 9.64 -6.09 8.72
C PHE A 102 10.86 -5.39 9.32
N SER A 103 10.76 -4.07 9.41
CA SER A 103 11.80 -3.16 9.93
C SER A 103 11.89 -3.19 11.45
#